data_AF-A0A261SD08-F1
#
_entry.id   AF-A0A261SD08-F1
#
_cell.length_a   1.000
_cell.length_b   1.000
_cell.length_c   1.000
_cell.angle_alpha   90.00
_cell.angle_beta   90.00
_cell.angle_gamma   90.00
#
_symmetry.space_group_name_H-M   'P 1'
#
loop_
_entity.id
_entity.type
_entity.pdbx_description
1 polymer ?
#
loop_
_entity_poly.entity_id
_entity_poly.type
_entity_poly.pdbx_seq_one_letter_code
_entity_poly.pdbx_strand_id
1 'polypeptide(L)' 'MHCKIINTPNGRYAIELCVEKPQSKGLPSTWPLPRNVVFDTEEEALNHSRLVLSAVLDVHPITGEPSFGLL' A
#
# COMPACT_ATOMS: atom_id res chain seq x y z
N MET A 1 4.49 8.78 2.15
CA MET A 1 3.64 7.59 1.94
C MET A 1 4.02 6.53 2.96
N HIS A 2 3.08 5.68 3.35
CA HIS A 2 3.31 4.56 4.25
C HIS A 2 2.42 3.37 3.86
N CYS A 3 2.76 2.17 4.29
CA CYS A 3 1.88 1.00 4.15
C CYS A 3 1.11 0.76 5.45
N LYS A 4 -0.14 0.32 5.32
CA LYS A 4 -0.98 -0.14 6.42
C LYS A 4 -1.29 -1.61 6.20
N ILE A 5 -1.10 -2.42 7.23
CA ILE A 5 -1.52 -3.82 7.22
C ILE A 5 -2.97 -3.86 7.73
N ILE A 6 -3.83 -4.55 6.98
CA ILE A 6 -5.24 -4.73 7.33
C ILE A 6 -5.55 -6.20 7.49
N ASN A 7 -6.42 -6.52 8.45
CA ASN A 7 -6.94 -7.88 8.60
C ASN A 7 -8.16 -8.06 7.69
N THR A 8 -8.14 -9.13 6.91
CA THR A 8 -9.22 -9.50 5.99
C THR A 8 -10.24 -10.40 6.70
N PRO A 9 -11.50 -10.46 6.24
CA PRO A 9 -12.53 -11.31 6.85
C PRO A 9 -12.18 -12.81 6.93
N ASN A 10 -11.21 -13.27 6.13
CA ASN A 10 -10.77 -14.66 6.07
C ASN A 10 -9.61 -14.97 7.05
N GLY A 11 -9.24 -14.03 7.94
CA GLY A 11 -8.14 -14.18 8.87
C GLY A 11 -6.75 -14.02 8.25
N ARG A 12 -6.68 -13.53 7.00
CA ARG A 12 -5.44 -13.18 6.30
C ARG A 12 -5.13 -11.70 6.41
N TYR A 13 -3.90 -11.32 6.10
CA TYR A 13 -3.45 -9.93 6.08
C TYR A 13 -3.37 -9.42 4.65
N ALA A 14 -3.75 -8.17 4.43
CA ALA A 14 -3.53 -7.45 3.19
C ALA A 14 -2.79 -6.13 3.48
N ILE A 15 -2.23 -5.54 2.44
CA ILE A 15 -1.46 -4.30 2.54
C ILE A 15 -2.19 -3.22 1.74
N GLU A 16 -2.35 -2.06 2.36
CA GLU A 16 -2.86 -0.85 1.75
C GLU A 16 -1.76 0.21 1.71
N LEU A 17 -1.55 0.84 0.55
CA LEU A 17 -0.62 1.96 0.44
C LEU A 17 -1.36 3.27 0.73
N CYS A 18 -0.92 3.99 1.76
CA CYS A 18 -1.40 5.31 2.11
C CYS A 18 -0.47 6.38 1.52
N VAL A 19 -1.02 7.17 0.60
CA VAL A 19 -0.34 8.31 -0.01
C VAL A 19 -0.93 9.60 0.56
N GLU A 20 -0.13 10.31 1.33
CA GLU A 20 -0.47 11.66 1.79
C GLU A 20 -0.26 12.66 0.66
N LYS A 21 -1.33 13.37 0.29
CA LYS A 21 -1.28 14.42 -0.72
C LYS A 21 -1.01 15.77 -0.06
N PRO A 22 -0.02 16.55 -0.52
CA PRO A 22 0.25 17.89 0.03
C PRO A 22 -0.97 18.83 -0.04
N GLN A 23 -1.83 18.65 -1.05
CA GLN A 23 -3.01 19.48 -1.27
C GLN A 23 -4.29 18.91 -0.64
N SER A 24 -4.28 17.65 -0.19
CA SER A 24 -5.42 17.10 0.56
C SER A 24 -5.24 17.46 2.02
N LYS A 25 -6.25 18.13 2.61
CA LYS A 25 -6.26 18.63 4.00
C LYS A 25 -6.18 17.48 5.03
N GLY A 26 -5.09 16.73 5.07
CA GLY A 26 -4.83 15.64 6.02
C GLY A 26 -5.56 14.32 5.75
N LEU A 27 -6.24 14.15 4.62
CA LEU A 27 -6.87 12.87 4.25
C LEU A 27 -5.94 12.09 3.31
N PRO A 28 -5.27 11.02 3.76
CA PRO A 28 -4.46 10.19 2.89
C PRO A 28 -5.33 9.45 1.88
N SER A 29 -4.85 9.31 0.65
CA SER A 29 -5.45 8.40 -0.32
C SER A 29 -4.91 6.99 -0.12
N THR A 30 -5.84 6.05 0.02
CA THR A 30 -5.52 4.65 0.26
C THR A 30 -5.66 3.87 -1.04
N TRP A 31 -4.61 3.14 -1.40
CA TRP A 31 -4.54 2.32 -2.59
C TRP A 31 -4.37 0.87 -2.17
N PRO A 32 -5.40 0.02 -2.35
CA PRO A 32 -5.23 -1.40 -2.13
C PRO A 32 -4.25 -1.94 -3.16
N LEU A 33 -3.30 -2.76 -2.71
CA LEU A 33 -2.49 -3.53 -3.64
C LEU A 33 -3.37 -4.49 -4.46
N PRO A 34 -2.87 -5.01 -5.59
CA PRO A 34 -3.62 -5.94 -6.42
C PRO A 34 -4.28 -7.03 -5.57
N ARG A 35 -5.59 -7.22 -5.76
CA ARG A 35 -6.51 -7.99 -4.89
C ARG A 35 -6.08 -9.42 -4.53
N ASN A 36 -5.05 -9.95 -5.17
CA ASN A 36 -4.56 -11.31 -4.99
C ASN A 36 -3.39 -11.40 -4.00
N VAL A 37 -2.86 -10.28 -3.50
CA VAL A 37 -1.75 -10.29 -2.54
C VAL A 37 -2.32 -10.26 -1.12
N VAL A 38 -2.47 -11.46 -0.56
CA VAL A 38 -2.86 -11.69 0.85
C VAL A 38 -1.83 -12.60 1.51
N PHE A 39 -1.59 -12.39 2.80
CA PHE A 39 -0.58 -13.08 3.59
C PHE A 39 -1.24 -13.85 4.73
N ASP A 40 -0.65 -14.99 5.11
CA ASP A 40 -1.18 -15.80 6.20
C ASP A 40 -0.73 -15.25 7.56
N THR A 41 0.35 -14.47 7.61
CA THR A 41 0.85 -13.82 8.84
C THR A 41 1.06 -12.32 8.69
N GLU A 42 1.00 -11.60 9.82
CA GLU A 42 1.28 -10.16 9.87
C GLU A 42 2.74 -9.85 9.52
N GLU A 43 3.67 -10.72 9.91
CA GLU A 43 5.10 -10.56 9.63
C GLU A 43 5.42 -10.62 8.13
N GLU A 44 4.79 -11.57 7.41
CA GLU A 44 4.90 -11.65 5.95
C GLU A 44 4.35 -10.38 5.28
N ALA A 45 3.20 -9.90 5.73
CA ALA A 45 2.63 -8.66 5.24
C ALA A 45 3.55 -7.46 5.53
N LEU A 46 4.19 -7.40 6.70
CA LEU A 46 5.13 -6.35 7.05
C LEU A 46 6.38 -6.38 6.17
N ASN A 47 6.99 -7.55 5.97
CA ASN A 47 8.15 -7.70 5.10
C ASN A 47 7.82 -7.33 3.65
N HIS A 48 6.67 -7.78 3.15
CA HIS A 48 6.24 -7.44 1.80
C HIS A 48 5.88 -5.95 1.66
N SER A 49 5.36 -5.32 2.71
CA SER A 49 5.06 -3.89 2.69
C SER A 49 6.31 -3.02 2.46
N ARG A 50 7.45 -3.45 2.98
CA ARG A 50 8.76 -2.78 2.75
C ARG A 50 9.20 -2.93 1.30
N LEU A 51 9.01 -4.11 0.71
CA LEU A 51 9.31 -4.35 -0.71
C LEU A 51 8.41 -3.48 -1.60
N VAL A 52 7.11 -3.45 -1.32
CA VAL A 52 6.15 -2.59 -2.03
C VAL A 52 6.58 -1.13 -1.98
N LEU A 53 6.92 -0.61 -0.79
CA LEU A 53 7.38 0.77 -0.65
C LEU A 53 8.64 1.05 -1.46
N SER A 54 9.59 0.11 -1.50
CA SER A 54 10.79 0.24 -2.32
C SER A 54 10.54 0.15 -3.83
N ALA A 55 9.41 -0.46 -4.23
CA ALA A 55 9.04 -0.64 -5.63
C ALA A 55 8.26 0.56 -6.21
N VAL A 56 7.78 1.48 -5.36
CA VAL A 56 7.09 2.69 -5.82
C VAL A 56 8.11 3.60 -6.51
N LEU A 57 7.92 3.82 -7.81
CA LEU A 57 8.77 4.68 -8.63
C LEU A 57 8.31 6.14 -8.60
N ASP A 58 6.99 6.34 -8.69
CA ASP A 58 6.40 7.66 -8.74
C ASP A 58 4.99 7.64 -8.15
N VAL A 59 4.47 8.82 -7.83
CA VAL A 59 3.10 9.01 -7.34
C VAL A 59 2.46 10.10 -8.16
N HIS A 60 1.35 9.78 -8.83
CA HIS A 60 0.65 10.73 -9.67
C HIS A 60 0.22 11.96 -8.85
N PRO A 61 0.60 13.19 -9.24
CA PRO A 61 0.50 14.36 -8.38
C PRO A 61 -0.95 14.79 -8.05
N ILE A 62 -1.90 14.49 -8.95
CA ILE A 62 -3.33 14.82 -8.78
C ILE A 62 -4.11 13.70 -8.06
N THR A 63 -4.08 12.47 -8.59
CA THR A 63 -4.84 11.35 -8.04
C THR A 63 -4.20 10.79 -6.77
N GLY A 64 -2.87 10.86 -6.64
CA GLY A 64 -2.08 10.18 -5.62
C GLY A 64 -1.83 8.72 -5.94
N GLU A 65 -2.09 8.28 -7.17
CA GLU A 65 -1.92 6.90 -7.62
C GLU A 65 -0.45 6.51 -7.68
N PRO A 66 -0.02 5.47 -6.95
CA PRO A 66 1.36 4.98 -7.01
C PRO A 66 1.62 4.25 -8.33
N SER A 67 2.77 4.53 -8.94
CA SER A 67 3.31 3.76 -10.06
C SER A 67 4.42 2.85 -9.53
N PHE A 68 4.34 1.57 -9.87
CA PHE A 68 5.29 0.56 -9.44
C PHE A 68 6.25 0.19 -10.58
N GLY A 69 7.51 -0.03 -10.25
CA GLY A 69 8.45 -0.71 -11.13
C GLY A 69 8.14 -2.19 -11.19
N LEU A 70 8.28 -2.81 -12.37
CA LEU A 70 8.32 -4.27 -12.47
C LEU A 70 9.58 -4.75 -11.72
N LEU A 71 9.38 -5.42 -10.59
CA LEU A 71 10.42 -6.17 -9.87
C LEU A 71 10.49 -7.60 -10.38
#